data_AF-A0AAW5VA45-F1
#
_entry.id   AF-A0AAW5VA45-F1
#
_cell.length_a   1.000
_cell.length_b   1.000
_cell.length_c   1.000
_cell.angle_alpha   90.00
_cell.angle_beta   90.00
_cell.angle_gamma   90.00
#
_symmetry.space_group_name_H-M   'P 1'
#
loop_
_entity.id
_entity.type
_entity.pdbx_description
1 polymer ?
#
loop_
_entity_poly.entity_id
_entity_poly.type
_entity_poly.pdbx_seq_one_letter_code
_entity_poly.pdbx_strand_id
1 'polypeptide(L)'
;MIEKSLEYFIRHTEILELNHSQIQALFDDQRFGFHFESNFEDKKDYLEEKKYSTPQGRTAIRYLLDIAKNGGYIWAEYSLIKKIMIGYVEPNTQIELISLDPNKDLNNKDGKLILKTLKFSKFLEISPQELLMLKARRPRQGTFVRWRNCFGKLTKVIDQGISQEIKEWTDLTPDLQEIVSYEYLRNVGINSWKIKHLLMPIGRTMKDIDIYALNTNNESVFVQVTHLGDDKNKLQSLAQYKSNLVYISSNPKLSNQNTEITVINSDDIFRWLLNQLDYMKQLAN
;
A
#
# COMPACT_ATOMS: atom_id res chain seq x y z
N MET A 1 -13.17 -12.14 -12.76
CA MET A 1 -11.70 -12.22 -12.76
C MET A 1 -11.18 -10.80 -12.79
N ILE A 2 -10.60 -10.30 -11.69
CA ILE A 2 -9.94 -8.99 -11.70
C ILE A 2 -8.62 -9.19 -12.43
N GLU A 3 -8.48 -8.59 -13.60
CA GLU A 3 -7.21 -8.50 -14.30
C GLU A 3 -6.18 -7.91 -13.33
N LYS A 4 -5.08 -8.63 -13.09
CA LYS A 4 -4.16 -8.33 -11.99
C LYS A 4 -3.41 -7.04 -12.34
N SER A 5 -3.87 -5.90 -11.85
CA SER A 5 -3.28 -4.60 -12.13
C SER A 5 -1.77 -4.60 -11.81
N LEU A 6 -0.99 -4.06 -12.74
CA LEU A 6 0.45 -3.95 -12.61
C LEU A 6 0.79 -2.65 -11.86
N GLU A 7 0.78 -2.74 -10.53
CA GLU A 7 1.06 -1.62 -9.64
C GLU A 7 2.50 -1.66 -9.11
N TYR A 8 3.18 -0.53 -9.15
CA TYR A 8 4.58 -0.37 -8.74
C TYR A 8 4.75 0.85 -7.84
N PHE A 9 5.86 0.86 -7.12
CA PHE A 9 6.25 1.92 -6.23
C PHE A 9 7.72 2.25 -6.46
N ILE A 10 8.02 3.53 -6.61
CA ILE A 10 9.37 4.05 -6.77
C ILE A 10 9.65 5.20 -5.79
N ARG A 11 10.86 5.21 -5.23
CA ARG A 11 11.37 6.29 -4.40
C ARG A 11 12.54 6.99 -5.06
N HIS A 12 12.40 8.29 -5.25
CA HIS A 12 13.50 9.17 -5.59
C HIS A 12 14.02 9.82 -4.31
N THR A 13 15.08 9.22 -3.77
CA THR A 13 15.76 9.67 -2.55
C THR A 13 17.12 10.25 -2.90
N GLU A 14 17.80 10.81 -1.91
CA GLU A 14 19.21 11.27 -2.01
C GLU A 14 20.18 10.18 -2.49
N ILE A 15 19.81 8.90 -2.32
CA ILE A 15 20.58 7.74 -2.80
C ILE A 15 20.67 7.73 -4.34
N LEU A 16 19.75 8.39 -5.04
CA LEU A 16 19.85 8.55 -6.50
C LEU A 16 20.90 9.58 -6.90
N GLU A 17 21.52 10.29 -5.95
CA GLU A 17 22.61 11.25 -6.18
C GLU A 17 22.23 12.38 -7.14
N LEU A 18 20.92 12.61 -7.28
CA LEU A 18 20.36 13.72 -8.04
C LEU A 18 20.27 14.96 -7.14
N ASN A 19 20.48 16.13 -7.73
CA ASN A 19 20.26 17.39 -7.03
C ASN A 19 18.77 17.81 -7.09
N HIS A 20 18.41 18.84 -6.33
CA HIS A 20 17.03 19.33 -6.24
C HIS A 20 16.46 19.73 -7.61
N SER A 21 17.23 20.42 -8.45
CA SER A 21 16.77 20.83 -9.79
C SER A 21 16.52 19.65 -10.73
N GLN A 22 17.31 18.59 -10.64
CA GLN A 22 17.14 17.38 -11.45
C GLN A 22 15.91 16.58 -11.04
N ILE A 23 15.68 16.45 -9.72
CA ILE A 23 14.45 15.83 -9.21
C ILE A 23 13.22 16.66 -9.60
N GLN A 24 13.31 17.99 -9.50
CA GLN A 24 12.23 18.89 -9.93
C GLN A 24 11.94 18.72 -11.43
N ALA A 25 12.97 18.64 -12.27
CA ALA A 25 12.81 18.43 -13.71
C ALA A 25 12.13 17.09 -14.05
N LEU A 26 12.45 16.00 -13.33
CA LEU A 26 11.75 14.72 -13.50
C LEU A 26 10.28 14.85 -13.13
N PHE A 27 9.97 15.53 -12.01
CA PHE A 27 8.60 15.75 -11.58
C PHE A 27 7.82 16.58 -12.59
N ASP A 28 8.37 17.71 -13.04
CA ASP A 28 7.71 18.63 -13.96
C ASP A 28 7.50 18.02 -15.35
N ASP A 29 8.44 17.18 -15.81
CA ASP A 29 8.30 16.43 -17.06
C ASP A 29 7.45 15.14 -16.90
N GLN A 30 6.89 14.91 -15.71
CA GLN A 30 5.98 13.79 -15.40
C GLN A 30 6.63 12.43 -15.66
N ARG A 31 7.87 12.27 -15.19
CA ARG A 31 8.67 11.06 -15.36
C ARG A 31 9.10 10.49 -14.04
N PHE A 32 9.12 9.16 -13.98
CA PHE A 32 9.90 8.47 -12.98
C PHE A 32 11.13 7.82 -13.61
N GLY A 33 12.14 7.58 -12.78
CA GLY A 33 13.32 6.86 -13.22
C GLY A 33 14.22 6.47 -12.08
N PHE A 34 15.17 5.60 -12.38
CA PHE A 34 16.14 5.16 -11.39
C PHE A 34 17.53 5.02 -11.99
N HIS A 35 18.51 4.99 -11.09
CA HIS A 35 19.90 4.70 -11.36
C HIS A 35 20.34 3.49 -10.51
N PHE A 36 21.18 2.63 -11.10
CA PHE A 36 21.89 1.55 -10.40
C PHE A 36 23.34 1.49 -10.87
N GLU A 37 23.56 1.34 -12.18
CA GLU A 37 24.89 1.26 -12.80
C GLU A 37 24.95 2.21 -14.01
N SER A 38 26.09 2.86 -14.23
CA SER A 38 26.32 3.87 -15.30
C SER A 38 27.61 3.63 -16.09
N ASN A 39 28.13 2.40 -16.04
CA ASN A 39 29.50 2.10 -16.47
C ASN A 39 29.52 1.13 -17.66
N PHE A 40 28.41 1.02 -18.39
CA PHE A 40 28.32 0.15 -19.55
C PHE A 40 28.86 0.86 -20.80
N GLU A 41 29.65 0.14 -21.58
CA GLU A 41 30.26 0.65 -22.82
C GLU A 41 29.23 0.83 -23.94
N ASP A 42 28.26 -0.10 -24.03
CA ASP A 42 27.20 -0.06 -25.03
C ASP A 42 25.89 0.48 -24.43
N LYS A 43 25.21 1.39 -25.17
CA LYS A 43 23.92 1.96 -24.73
C LYS A 43 22.82 0.91 -24.51
N LYS A 44 22.84 -0.19 -25.29
CA LYS A 44 21.85 -1.28 -25.21
C LYS A 44 21.95 -2.03 -23.87
N ASP A 45 23.13 -2.09 -23.27
CA ASP A 45 23.39 -2.85 -22.05
C ASP A 45 22.67 -2.22 -20.84
N TYR A 46 22.37 -0.92 -20.89
CA TYR A 46 21.56 -0.25 -19.87
C TYR A 46 20.15 -0.85 -19.70
N LEU A 47 19.63 -1.52 -20.73
CA LEU A 47 18.31 -2.14 -20.73
C LEU A 47 18.40 -3.68 -20.72
N GLU A 48 19.59 -4.25 -20.55
CA GLU A 48 19.78 -5.70 -20.48
C GLU A 48 19.85 -6.16 -19.02
N GLU A 49 18.81 -6.86 -18.55
CA GLU A 49 18.72 -7.34 -17.16
C GLU A 49 19.99 -8.08 -16.71
N LYS A 50 20.55 -8.95 -17.56
CA LYS A 50 21.70 -9.81 -17.19
C LYS A 50 23.01 -9.06 -16.97
N LYS A 51 23.12 -7.81 -17.43
CA LYS A 51 24.33 -6.99 -17.31
C LYS A 51 24.50 -6.39 -15.92
N TYR A 52 23.43 -6.29 -15.14
CA TYR A 52 23.48 -5.71 -13.81
C TYR A 52 24.02 -6.70 -12.79
N SER A 53 24.98 -6.25 -11.99
CA SER A 53 25.68 -7.07 -10.99
C SER A 53 24.78 -7.46 -9.82
N THR A 54 23.90 -6.55 -9.39
CA THR A 54 23.05 -6.73 -8.21
C THR A 54 21.67 -7.31 -8.55
N PRO A 55 21.11 -8.20 -7.71
CA PRO A 55 19.73 -8.69 -7.87
C PRO A 55 18.68 -7.57 -7.92
N GLN A 56 18.91 -6.48 -7.19
CA GLN A 56 18.05 -5.31 -7.15
C GLN A 56 18.04 -4.57 -8.50
N GLY A 57 19.21 -4.32 -9.10
CA GLY A 57 19.33 -3.71 -10.42
C GLY A 57 18.66 -4.57 -11.50
N ARG A 58 18.92 -5.89 -11.50
CA ARG A 58 18.24 -6.84 -12.40
C ARG A 58 16.73 -6.77 -12.28
N THR A 59 16.23 -6.81 -11.05
CA THR A 59 14.78 -6.76 -10.76
C THR A 59 14.16 -5.43 -11.21
N ALA A 60 14.83 -4.31 -10.97
CA ALA A 60 14.34 -2.99 -11.36
C ALA A 60 14.24 -2.84 -12.88
N ILE A 61 15.25 -3.30 -13.62
CA ILE A 61 15.23 -3.29 -15.09
C ILE A 61 14.13 -4.20 -15.64
N ARG A 62 13.97 -5.38 -15.08
CA ARG A 62 12.86 -6.27 -15.44
C ARG A 62 11.50 -5.59 -15.23
N TYR A 63 11.29 -4.90 -14.10
CA TYR A 63 10.04 -4.15 -13.88
C TYR A 63 9.87 -2.97 -14.83
N LEU A 64 10.94 -2.26 -15.15
CA LEU A 64 10.90 -1.17 -16.12
C LEU A 64 10.50 -1.67 -17.51
N LEU A 65 11.10 -2.77 -17.97
CA LEU A 65 10.78 -3.43 -19.24
C LEU A 65 9.34 -3.96 -19.26
N ASP A 66 8.88 -4.52 -18.14
CA ASP A 66 7.51 -5.02 -17.98
C ASP A 66 6.48 -3.88 -18.11
N ILE A 67 6.70 -2.75 -17.44
CA ILE A 67 5.85 -1.55 -17.56
C ILE A 67 5.91 -0.98 -18.97
N ALA A 68 7.11 -0.82 -19.53
CA ALA A 68 7.28 -0.30 -20.89
C ALA A 68 6.50 -1.13 -21.91
N LYS A 69 6.48 -2.45 -21.75
CA LYS A 69 5.76 -3.37 -22.65
C LYS A 69 4.26 -3.40 -22.40
N ASN A 70 3.86 -3.57 -21.15
CA ASN A 70 2.48 -3.94 -20.78
C ASN A 70 1.67 -2.80 -20.17
N GLY A 71 2.30 -1.64 -19.97
CA GLY A 71 1.75 -0.55 -19.17
C GLY A 71 1.83 -0.84 -17.66
N GLY A 72 1.53 0.17 -16.86
CA GLY A 72 1.54 0.02 -15.41
C GLY A 72 1.18 1.29 -14.65
N TYR A 73 0.75 1.11 -13.42
CA TYR A 73 0.42 2.17 -12.48
C TYR A 73 1.55 2.33 -11.47
N ILE A 74 2.01 3.55 -11.25
CA ILE A 74 3.20 3.81 -10.46
C ILE A 74 2.89 4.88 -9.42
N TRP A 75 3.24 4.59 -8.18
CA TRP A 75 3.40 5.58 -7.14
C TRP A 75 4.86 6.03 -7.10
N ALA A 76 5.12 7.31 -7.36
CA ALA A 76 6.45 7.91 -7.36
C ALA A 76 6.59 8.94 -6.23
N GLU A 77 7.47 8.66 -5.27
CA GLU A 77 7.86 9.61 -4.22
C GLU A 77 9.09 10.39 -4.67
N TYR A 78 9.05 11.73 -4.58
CA TYR A 78 10.18 12.62 -4.87
C TYR A 78 10.60 13.32 -3.58
N SER A 79 11.36 12.60 -2.75
CA SER A 79 11.62 12.97 -1.35
C SER A 79 12.32 14.33 -1.20
N LEU A 80 13.25 14.65 -2.11
CA LEU A 80 14.01 15.91 -2.06
C LEU A 80 13.14 17.16 -2.23
N ILE A 81 12.06 17.06 -3.00
CA ILE A 81 11.11 18.16 -3.23
C ILE A 81 9.78 17.97 -2.46
N LYS A 82 9.70 16.92 -1.63
CA LYS A 82 8.52 16.55 -0.82
C LYS A 82 7.22 16.40 -1.63
N LYS A 83 7.34 15.94 -2.88
CA LYS A 83 6.20 15.70 -3.77
C LYS A 83 5.95 14.22 -4.01
N ILE A 84 4.70 13.90 -4.32
CA ILE A 84 4.27 12.55 -4.69
C ILE A 84 3.44 12.66 -5.96
N MET A 85 3.69 11.74 -6.89
CA MET A 85 2.90 11.59 -8.11
C MET A 85 2.43 10.15 -8.22
N ILE A 86 1.15 9.95 -8.55
CA ILE A 86 0.68 8.66 -9.07
C ILE A 86 0.51 8.85 -10.56
N GLY A 87 0.94 7.88 -11.36
CA GLY A 87 0.77 7.94 -12.80
C GLY A 87 0.57 6.59 -13.44
N TYR A 88 0.10 6.62 -14.67
CA TYR A 88 -0.03 5.48 -15.56
C TYR A 88 0.91 5.63 -16.76
N VAL A 89 1.53 4.54 -17.16
CA VAL A 89 2.34 4.43 -18.38
C VAL A 89 1.61 3.52 -19.36
N GLU A 90 1.50 3.96 -20.62
CA GLU A 90 0.87 3.14 -21.66
C GLU A 90 1.74 1.93 -22.04
N PRO A 91 1.11 0.83 -22.50
CA PRO A 91 1.83 -0.25 -23.17
C PRO A 91 2.64 0.26 -24.37
N ASN A 92 3.76 -0.40 -24.63
CA ASN A 92 4.73 -0.05 -25.67
C ASN A 92 5.36 1.36 -25.55
N THR A 93 5.43 1.91 -24.34
CA THR A 93 6.14 3.17 -24.08
C THR A 93 7.65 2.96 -24.20
N GLN A 94 8.34 3.83 -24.94
CA GLN A 94 9.79 3.77 -25.09
C GLN A 94 10.50 4.18 -23.80
N ILE A 95 11.47 3.36 -23.36
CA ILE A 95 12.37 3.72 -22.26
C ILE A 95 13.41 4.73 -22.75
N GLU A 96 13.54 5.84 -22.03
CA GLU A 96 14.52 6.88 -22.34
C GLU A 96 15.67 6.87 -21.33
N LEU A 97 16.89 7.03 -21.84
CA LEU A 97 18.09 7.17 -21.05
C LEU A 97 18.46 8.65 -20.93
N ILE A 98 18.47 9.18 -19.72
CA ILE A 98 18.84 10.57 -19.44
C ILE A 98 20.20 10.57 -18.74
N SER A 99 21.16 11.28 -19.33
CA SER A 99 22.49 11.48 -18.75
C SER A 99 22.53 12.77 -17.96
N LEU A 100 22.94 12.69 -16.69
CA LEU A 100 22.97 13.80 -15.75
C LEU A 100 24.32 13.90 -15.06
N ASP A 101 24.66 15.10 -14.58
CA ASP A 101 25.76 15.31 -13.66
C ASP A 101 25.33 14.96 -12.23
N PRO A 102 26.03 14.06 -11.52
CA PRO A 102 25.66 13.71 -10.16
C PRO A 102 25.89 14.89 -9.20
N ASN A 103 25.17 14.89 -8.08
CA ASN A 103 25.31 15.90 -7.02
C ASN A 103 26.59 15.73 -6.18
N LYS A 104 27.39 14.70 -6.46
CA LYS A 104 28.69 14.40 -5.85
C LYS A 104 29.53 13.61 -6.85
N ASP A 105 30.85 13.70 -6.72
CA ASP A 105 31.75 12.96 -7.60
C ASP A 105 31.49 11.44 -7.50
N LEU A 106 31.18 10.85 -8.66
CA LEU A 106 31.05 9.42 -8.82
C LEU A 106 32.42 8.82 -9.14
N ASN A 107 32.80 7.75 -8.44
CA ASN A 107 33.96 6.92 -8.80
C ASN A 107 33.67 6.05 -10.04
N ASN A 108 33.13 6.62 -11.11
CA ASN A 108 32.87 5.92 -12.37
C ASN A 108 33.58 6.60 -13.57
N LYS A 109 33.78 5.83 -14.66
CA LYS A 109 34.65 6.21 -15.80
C LYS A 109 34.34 7.58 -16.41
N ASP A 110 33.06 7.96 -16.46
CA ASP A 110 32.60 9.18 -17.15
C ASP A 110 32.08 10.26 -16.20
N GLY A 111 32.01 9.99 -14.89
CA GLY A 111 31.43 10.91 -13.90
C GLY A 111 29.93 11.16 -14.06
N LYS A 112 29.24 10.56 -15.04
CA LYS A 112 27.83 10.79 -15.34
C LYS A 112 26.91 9.76 -14.68
N LEU A 113 25.69 10.20 -14.42
CA LEU A 113 24.59 9.38 -13.94
C LEU A 113 23.59 9.12 -15.06
N ILE A 114 23.39 7.84 -15.40
CA ILE A 114 22.43 7.42 -16.43
C ILE A 114 21.14 6.94 -15.78
N LEU A 115 20.09 7.76 -15.87
CA LEU A 115 18.73 7.40 -15.48
C LEU A 115 18.03 6.61 -16.58
N LYS A 116 17.31 5.57 -16.18
CA LYS A 116 16.38 4.83 -17.03
C LYS A 116 14.98 5.31 -16.68
N THR A 117 14.30 5.94 -17.63
CA THR A 117 13.07 6.69 -17.35
C THR A 117 11.91 6.26 -18.24
N LEU A 118 10.71 6.41 -17.71
CA LEU A 118 9.45 6.32 -18.43
C LEU A 118 8.61 7.56 -18.09
N LYS A 119 7.86 8.04 -19.08
CA LYS A 119 6.96 9.18 -18.94
C LYS A 119 5.54 8.70 -18.69
N PHE A 120 4.84 9.35 -17.77
CA PHE A 120 3.43 9.08 -17.53
C PHE A 120 2.56 9.62 -18.67
N SER A 121 1.56 8.84 -19.09
CA SER A 121 0.50 9.31 -20.00
C SER A 121 -0.64 9.99 -19.24
N LYS A 122 -0.88 9.58 -18.00
CA LYS A 122 -1.82 10.19 -17.05
C LYS A 122 -1.14 10.27 -15.69
N PHE A 123 -1.40 11.35 -14.95
CA PHE A 123 -0.84 11.51 -13.61
C PHE A 123 -1.72 12.38 -12.72
N LEU A 124 -1.51 12.24 -11.42
CA LEU A 124 -2.09 13.05 -10.35
C LEU A 124 -0.98 13.38 -9.34
N GLU A 125 -0.84 14.66 -8.99
CA GLU A 125 -0.05 15.08 -7.84
C GLU A 125 -0.87 14.81 -6.57
N ILE A 126 -0.24 14.16 -5.59
CA ILE A 126 -0.90 13.75 -4.35
C ILE A 126 -0.42 14.63 -3.21
N SER A 127 -1.35 15.31 -2.54
CA SER A 127 -1.04 16.12 -1.37
C SER A 127 -0.64 15.25 -0.16
N PRO A 128 -0.01 15.84 0.87
CA PRO A 128 0.37 15.10 2.08
C PRO A 128 -0.81 14.41 2.80
N GLN A 129 -2.02 14.94 2.70
CA GLN A 129 -3.21 14.46 3.41
C GLN A 129 -4.01 13.42 2.63
N GLU A 130 -3.85 13.35 1.31
CA GLU A 130 -4.56 12.38 0.48
C GLU A 130 -3.92 10.99 0.55
N LEU A 131 -4.76 9.95 0.44
CA LEU A 131 -4.32 8.57 0.29
C LEU A 131 -3.37 8.11 1.43
N LEU A 132 -3.61 8.58 2.65
CA LEU A 132 -2.81 8.24 3.85
C LEU A 132 -2.72 6.72 4.06
N MET A 133 -3.78 5.99 3.73
CA MET A 133 -3.81 4.54 3.82
C MET A 133 -2.82 3.88 2.84
N LEU A 134 -2.69 4.38 1.61
CA LEU A 134 -1.68 3.89 0.68
C LEU A 134 -0.28 4.21 1.19
N LYS A 135 -0.08 5.40 1.77
CA LYS A 135 1.21 5.78 2.39
C LYS A 135 1.59 4.83 3.54
N ALA A 136 0.64 4.41 4.37
CA ALA A 136 0.88 3.46 5.47
C ALA A 136 1.30 2.07 4.96
N ARG A 137 0.80 1.66 3.78
CA ARG A 137 1.07 0.36 3.16
C ARG A 137 2.25 0.36 2.18
N ARG A 138 2.97 1.47 2.07
CA ARG A 138 4.08 1.60 1.13
C ARG A 138 5.15 0.53 1.40
N PRO A 139 5.78 -0.05 0.37
CA PRO A 139 6.84 -1.04 0.54
C PRO A 139 7.97 -0.44 1.38
N ARG A 140 8.39 -1.07 2.49
CA ARG A 140 9.38 -0.46 3.40
C ARG A 140 10.80 -0.37 2.83
N GLN A 141 11.17 -1.29 1.94
CA GLN A 141 12.50 -1.39 1.35
C GLN A 141 12.45 -1.38 -0.18
N GLY A 142 13.58 -1.04 -0.79
CA GLY A 142 13.74 -1.00 -2.24
C GLY A 142 13.45 0.37 -2.83
N THR A 143 14.26 0.73 -3.85
CA THR A 143 14.10 1.94 -4.66
C THR A 143 12.94 1.81 -5.62
N PHE A 144 12.82 0.65 -6.29
CA PHE A 144 11.78 0.37 -7.27
C PHE A 144 11.27 -1.05 -7.12
N VAL A 145 9.97 -1.20 -6.81
CA VAL A 145 9.38 -2.50 -6.45
C VAL A 145 7.97 -2.64 -7.01
N ARG A 146 7.55 -3.88 -7.25
CA ARG A 146 6.16 -4.19 -7.53
C ARG A 146 5.34 -4.14 -6.24
N TRP A 147 4.26 -3.37 -6.23
CA TRP A 147 3.46 -3.11 -5.04
C TRP A 147 2.20 -3.99 -4.98
N ARG A 148 2.41 -5.28 -4.69
CA ARG A 148 1.33 -6.30 -4.68
C ARG A 148 0.19 -6.01 -3.70
N ASN A 149 0.47 -5.29 -2.62
CA ASN A 149 -0.49 -4.99 -1.56
C ASN A 149 -1.26 -3.68 -1.81
N CYS A 150 -1.19 -3.11 -3.01
CA CYS A 150 -1.98 -1.95 -3.39
C CYS A 150 -3.39 -2.34 -3.89
N PHE A 151 -3.60 -3.62 -4.27
CA PHE A 151 -4.90 -4.22 -4.58
C PHE A 151 -5.76 -3.43 -5.59
N GLY A 152 -5.14 -2.85 -6.62
CA GLY A 152 -5.83 -2.11 -7.67
C GLY A 152 -6.21 -0.68 -7.29
N LYS A 153 -5.77 -0.19 -6.12
CA LYS A 153 -6.11 1.16 -5.66
C LYS A 153 -5.45 2.25 -6.51
N LEU A 154 -4.23 2.07 -7.03
CA LEU A 154 -3.63 3.07 -7.94
C LEU A 154 -4.42 3.14 -9.25
N THR A 155 -4.80 1.98 -9.79
CA THR A 155 -5.66 1.90 -10.98
C THR A 155 -6.95 2.68 -10.77
N LYS A 156 -7.67 2.40 -9.68
CA LYS A 156 -8.92 3.12 -9.38
C LYS A 156 -8.68 4.63 -9.21
N VAL A 157 -7.61 5.04 -8.52
CA VAL A 157 -7.31 6.48 -8.31
C VAL A 157 -7.05 7.20 -9.63
N ILE A 158 -6.27 6.60 -10.53
CA ILE A 158 -5.98 7.20 -11.83
C ILE A 158 -7.22 7.25 -12.74
N ASP A 159 -8.04 6.21 -12.72
CA ASP A 159 -9.20 6.10 -13.62
C ASP A 159 -10.44 6.86 -13.12
N GLN A 160 -10.61 6.96 -11.79
CA GLN A 160 -11.84 7.46 -11.15
C GLN A 160 -11.62 8.67 -10.24
N GLY A 161 -10.37 9.02 -9.94
CA GLY A 161 -10.01 10.08 -9.00
C GLY A 161 -9.78 9.58 -7.56
N ILE A 162 -9.37 10.50 -6.69
CA ILE A 162 -8.94 10.20 -5.31
C ILE A 162 -10.10 9.76 -4.41
N SER A 163 -11.27 10.41 -4.54
CA SER A 163 -12.43 10.10 -3.70
C SER A 163 -13.14 8.85 -4.21
N GLN A 164 -13.14 7.79 -3.40
CA GLN A 164 -13.86 6.56 -3.71
C GLN A 164 -15.05 6.39 -2.78
N GLU A 165 -16.25 6.35 -3.35
CA GLU A 165 -17.46 5.99 -2.61
C GLU A 165 -17.31 4.56 -2.06
N ILE A 166 -17.44 4.40 -0.74
CA ILE A 166 -17.43 3.09 -0.06
C ILE A 166 -18.85 2.53 -0.15
N LYS A 167 -19.06 1.51 -0.98
CA LYS A 167 -20.38 0.90 -1.23
C LYS A 167 -20.57 -0.43 -0.53
N GLU A 168 -19.47 -1.14 -0.30
CA GLU A 168 -19.44 -2.45 0.32
C GLU A 168 -18.25 -2.60 1.29
N TRP A 169 -18.35 -3.57 2.21
CA TRP A 169 -17.27 -3.86 3.19
C TRP A 169 -15.92 -4.17 2.52
N THR A 170 -15.95 -4.75 1.33
CA THR A 170 -14.81 -5.07 0.46
C THR A 170 -14.10 -3.84 -0.12
N ASP A 171 -14.74 -2.67 -0.14
CA ASP A 171 -14.11 -1.43 -0.59
C ASP A 171 -13.07 -0.92 0.41
N LEU A 172 -13.23 -1.29 1.69
CA LEU A 172 -12.27 -1.05 2.76
C LEU A 172 -11.08 -2.00 2.62
N THR A 173 -9.86 -1.46 2.76
CA THR A 173 -8.68 -2.32 2.90
C THR A 173 -8.73 -3.11 4.21
N PRO A 174 -8.06 -4.26 4.34
CA PRO A 174 -8.03 -5.04 5.59
C PRO A 174 -7.71 -4.19 6.84
N ASP A 175 -6.73 -3.28 6.74
CA ASP A 175 -6.36 -2.39 7.85
C ASP A 175 -7.51 -1.43 8.24
N LEU A 176 -8.33 -0.99 7.27
CA LEU A 176 -9.50 -0.15 7.52
C LEU A 176 -10.66 -0.96 8.10
N GLN A 177 -10.83 -2.21 7.64
CA GLN A 177 -11.82 -3.12 8.20
C GLN A 177 -11.57 -3.31 9.71
N GLU A 178 -10.32 -3.51 10.12
CA GLU A 178 -9.95 -3.62 11.53
C GLU A 178 -10.20 -2.33 12.32
N ILE A 179 -9.86 -1.16 11.74
CA ILE A 179 -10.11 0.14 12.37
C ILE A 179 -11.61 0.40 12.55
N VAL A 180 -12.43 0.11 11.53
CA VAL A 180 -13.88 0.27 11.59
C VAL A 180 -14.49 -0.70 12.59
N SER A 181 -14.01 -1.95 12.64
CA SER A 181 -14.41 -2.93 13.64
C SER A 181 -14.09 -2.48 15.07
N TYR A 182 -12.91 -1.89 15.29
CA TYR A 182 -12.55 -1.29 16.56
C TYR A 182 -13.52 -0.16 16.95
N GLU A 183 -13.79 0.77 16.03
CA GLU A 183 -14.69 1.89 16.28
C GLU A 183 -16.13 1.43 16.55
N TYR A 184 -16.60 0.39 15.86
CA TYR A 184 -17.89 -0.25 16.16
C TYR A 184 -17.93 -0.77 17.61
N LEU A 185 -16.94 -1.56 18.03
CA LEU A 185 -16.87 -2.10 19.39
C LEU A 185 -16.68 -1.01 20.47
N ARG A 186 -16.10 0.12 20.11
CA ARG A 186 -15.96 1.29 20.98
C ARG A 186 -17.26 2.07 21.15
N ASN A 187 -18.02 2.25 20.07
CA ASN A 187 -19.23 3.09 20.07
C ASN A 187 -20.50 2.30 20.40
N VAL A 188 -20.65 1.11 19.82
CA VAL A 188 -21.82 0.23 19.99
C VAL A 188 -21.60 -0.70 21.18
N GLY A 189 -20.46 -1.40 21.23
CA GLY A 189 -20.15 -2.40 22.24
C GLY A 189 -20.82 -3.74 21.99
N ILE A 190 -20.51 -4.71 22.85
CA ILE A 190 -21.09 -6.06 22.87
C ILE A 190 -21.18 -6.54 24.33
N ASN A 191 -22.12 -7.45 24.63
CA ASN A 191 -22.24 -8.08 25.95
C ASN A 191 -22.20 -7.08 27.13
N SER A 192 -22.85 -5.93 26.95
CA SER A 192 -22.90 -4.82 27.92
C SER A 192 -21.58 -4.10 28.21
N TRP A 193 -20.54 -4.34 27.40
CA TRP A 193 -19.28 -3.60 27.49
C TRP A 193 -18.90 -2.93 26.17
N LYS A 194 -18.11 -1.86 26.26
CA LYS A 194 -17.51 -1.17 25.10
C LYS A 194 -16.00 -1.19 25.22
N ILE A 195 -15.29 -1.09 24.10
CA ILE A 195 -13.84 -0.86 24.18
C ILE A 195 -13.59 0.53 24.79
N LYS A 196 -12.71 0.58 25.80
CA LYS A 196 -12.31 1.81 26.50
C LYS A 196 -10.92 2.28 26.07
N HIS A 197 -9.94 1.38 26.02
CA HIS A 197 -8.55 1.70 25.70
C HIS A 197 -7.94 0.65 24.77
N LEU A 198 -7.22 1.09 23.73
CA LEU A 198 -6.32 0.20 23.00
C LEU A 198 -5.07 -0.06 23.84
N LEU A 199 -4.64 -1.31 23.88
CA LEU A 199 -3.38 -1.73 24.51
C LEU A 199 -2.25 -1.94 23.50
N MET A 200 -2.59 -1.96 22.21
CA MET A 200 -1.64 -2.12 21.11
C MET A 200 -2.18 -1.42 19.85
N PRO A 201 -1.30 -0.98 18.91
CA PRO A 201 -1.75 -0.61 17.57
C PRO A 201 -2.55 -1.73 16.88
N ILE A 202 -3.55 -1.34 16.10
CA ILE A 202 -4.39 -2.25 15.29
C ILE A 202 -3.57 -2.82 14.11
N GLY A 203 -3.83 -4.07 13.71
CA GLY A 203 -3.36 -4.62 12.42
C GLY A 203 -1.88 -4.95 12.33
N ARG A 204 -1.28 -5.36 13.46
CA ARG A 204 0.14 -5.74 13.48
C ARG A 204 0.36 -7.13 12.87
N THR A 205 1.62 -7.51 12.71
CA THR A 205 2.06 -8.81 12.17
C THR A 205 1.77 -10.01 13.09
N MET A 206 0.87 -9.85 14.06
CA MET A 206 0.48 -10.95 14.94
C MET A 206 -0.47 -11.84 14.16
N LYS A 207 -0.31 -13.15 14.32
CA LYS A 207 -1.07 -14.12 13.52
C LYS A 207 -2.50 -14.28 14.03
N ASP A 208 -2.73 -13.96 15.30
CA ASP A 208 -3.86 -14.50 16.06
C ASP A 208 -4.86 -13.45 16.57
N ILE A 209 -4.47 -12.16 16.60
CA ILE A 209 -5.34 -11.05 16.98
C ILE A 209 -4.97 -9.78 16.21
N ASP A 210 -5.99 -9.01 15.84
CA ASP A 210 -5.85 -7.74 15.12
C ASP A 210 -6.08 -6.55 16.07
N ILE A 211 -6.89 -6.73 17.12
CA ILE A 211 -7.19 -5.70 18.14
C ILE A 211 -6.99 -6.29 19.54
N TYR A 212 -6.21 -5.58 20.35
CA TYR A 212 -6.04 -5.86 21.78
C TYR A 212 -6.35 -4.60 22.61
N ALA A 213 -7.30 -4.73 23.53
CA ALA A 213 -7.88 -3.60 24.24
C ALA A 213 -8.34 -3.94 25.67
N LEU A 214 -8.70 -2.90 26.44
CA LEU A 214 -9.48 -3.00 27.66
C LEU A 214 -10.92 -2.57 27.39
N ASN A 215 -11.89 -3.29 27.94
CA ASN A 215 -13.29 -2.89 27.93
C ASN A 215 -13.63 -1.91 29.08
N THR A 216 -14.89 -1.48 29.14
CA THR A 216 -15.43 -0.62 30.22
C THR A 216 -15.39 -1.24 31.61
N ASN A 217 -15.26 -2.56 31.71
CA ASN A 217 -15.11 -3.31 32.96
C ASN A 217 -13.62 -3.49 33.35
N ASN A 218 -12.69 -2.89 32.60
CA ASN A 218 -11.24 -3.05 32.71
C ASN A 218 -10.75 -4.50 32.46
N GLU A 219 -11.49 -5.28 31.67
CA GLU A 219 -11.10 -6.61 31.25
C GLU A 219 -10.44 -6.56 29.87
N SER A 220 -9.50 -7.47 29.63
CA SER A 220 -8.90 -7.66 28.32
C SER A 220 -9.94 -8.10 27.28
N VAL A 221 -9.80 -7.58 26.06
CA VAL A 221 -10.57 -7.95 24.87
C VAL A 221 -9.62 -8.31 23.75
N PHE A 222 -9.88 -9.44 23.12
CA PHE A 222 -9.09 -9.97 22.00
C PHE A 222 -9.99 -10.12 20.78
N VAL A 223 -9.66 -9.44 19.69
CA VAL A 223 -10.45 -9.46 18.46
C VAL A 223 -9.62 -9.92 17.28
N GLN A 224 -10.19 -10.84 16.51
CA GLN A 224 -9.70 -11.21 15.18
C GLN A 224 -10.76 -10.83 14.14
N VAL A 225 -10.31 -10.12 13.10
CA VAL A 225 -11.10 -9.70 11.95
C VAL A 225 -10.70 -10.55 10.74
N THR A 226 -11.68 -11.15 10.09
CA THR A 226 -11.47 -11.99 8.90
C THR A 226 -12.51 -11.70 7.86
N HIS A 227 -12.06 -11.28 6.69
CA HIS A 227 -12.96 -11.11 5.55
C HIS A 227 -13.00 -12.36 4.65
N LEU A 228 -11.85 -12.98 4.39
CA LEU A 228 -11.73 -14.22 3.60
C LEU A 228 -10.62 -15.07 4.21
N GLY A 229 -10.87 -16.35 4.50
CA GLY A 229 -9.83 -17.24 5.00
C GLY A 229 -10.30 -18.46 5.77
N ASP A 230 -9.34 -19.13 6.40
CA ASP A 230 -9.54 -20.33 7.20
C ASP A 230 -10.09 -19.96 8.58
N ASP A 231 -11.41 -19.80 8.65
CA ASP A 231 -12.14 -19.47 9.88
C ASP A 231 -11.81 -20.45 11.02
N LYS A 232 -11.61 -21.74 10.70
CA LYS A 232 -11.36 -22.78 11.70
C LYS A 232 -10.04 -22.54 12.41
N ASN A 233 -8.95 -22.35 11.65
CA ASN A 233 -7.63 -22.11 12.24
C ASN A 233 -7.58 -20.80 13.01
N LYS A 234 -8.21 -19.74 12.50
CA LYS A 234 -8.25 -18.45 13.20
C LYS A 234 -9.05 -18.48 14.50
N LEU A 235 -10.20 -19.16 14.52
CA LEU A 235 -10.98 -19.39 15.74
C LEU A 235 -10.18 -20.19 16.77
N GLN A 236 -9.40 -21.20 16.35
CA GLN A 236 -8.53 -21.98 17.23
C GLN A 236 -7.39 -21.13 17.82
N SER A 237 -6.76 -20.27 17.01
CA SER A 237 -5.75 -19.31 17.48
C SER A 237 -6.33 -18.35 18.51
N LEU A 238 -7.50 -17.77 18.25
CA LEU A 238 -8.16 -16.84 19.17
C LEU A 238 -8.58 -17.51 20.50
N ALA A 239 -8.97 -18.78 20.46
CA ALA A 239 -9.36 -19.54 21.65
C ALA A 239 -8.21 -19.74 22.67
N GLN A 240 -6.96 -19.45 22.31
CA GLN A 240 -5.82 -19.53 23.23
C GLN A 240 -5.77 -18.37 24.23
N TYR A 241 -6.47 -17.27 23.94
CA TYR A 241 -6.53 -16.10 24.80
C TYR A 241 -7.61 -16.23 25.87
N LYS A 242 -7.50 -15.44 26.93
CA LYS A 242 -8.44 -15.48 28.06
C LYS A 242 -9.31 -14.22 28.10
N SER A 243 -10.61 -14.42 28.25
CA SER A 243 -11.63 -13.38 28.43
C SER A 243 -11.98 -12.58 27.17
N ASN A 244 -13.28 -12.30 26.98
CA ASN A 244 -13.86 -11.45 25.94
C ASN A 244 -13.25 -11.66 24.53
N LEU A 245 -13.43 -12.86 23.99
CA LEU A 245 -12.97 -13.23 22.65
C LEU A 245 -14.01 -12.82 21.60
N VAL A 246 -13.57 -12.08 20.58
CA VAL A 246 -14.44 -11.59 19.51
C VAL A 246 -13.90 -12.01 18.15
N TYR A 247 -14.74 -12.65 17.35
CA TYR A 247 -14.43 -13.00 15.98
C TYR A 247 -15.36 -12.27 15.02
N ILE A 248 -14.79 -11.46 14.14
CA ILE A 248 -15.54 -10.69 13.15
C ILE A 248 -15.36 -11.34 11.79
N SER A 249 -16.46 -11.76 11.17
CA SER A 249 -16.43 -12.45 9.88
C SER A 249 -17.63 -12.13 9.00
N SER A 250 -17.44 -12.17 7.68
CA SER A 250 -18.53 -12.13 6.70
C SER A 250 -19.20 -13.49 6.51
N ASN A 251 -18.75 -14.54 7.20
CA ASN A 251 -19.34 -15.87 7.11
C ASN A 251 -20.52 -16.02 8.10
N PRO A 252 -21.78 -16.01 7.63
CA PRO A 252 -22.96 -16.04 8.50
C PRO A 252 -23.14 -17.38 9.24
N LYS A 253 -22.42 -18.44 8.84
CA LYS A 253 -22.60 -19.78 9.43
C LYS A 253 -21.85 -19.98 10.76
N LEU A 254 -21.02 -19.02 11.16
CA LEU A 254 -20.17 -19.14 12.35
C LEU A 254 -20.85 -18.74 13.65
N SER A 255 -21.99 -18.05 13.59
CA SER A 255 -22.67 -17.49 14.76
C SER A 255 -23.11 -18.53 15.82
N ASN A 256 -23.09 -19.82 15.47
CA ASN A 256 -23.65 -20.89 16.30
C ASN A 256 -22.63 -21.97 16.73
N GLN A 257 -21.32 -21.78 16.49
CA GLN A 257 -20.34 -22.87 16.63
C GLN A 257 -19.48 -22.85 17.89
N ASN A 258 -19.38 -21.74 18.63
CA ASN A 258 -18.51 -21.65 19.80
C ASN A 258 -19.11 -20.73 20.87
N THR A 259 -19.38 -21.26 22.07
CA THR A 259 -20.04 -20.51 23.16
C THR A 259 -19.11 -19.53 23.86
N GLU A 260 -17.79 -19.70 23.74
CA GLU A 260 -16.81 -18.84 24.41
C GLU A 260 -16.36 -17.64 23.55
N ILE A 261 -16.60 -17.70 22.24
CA ILE A 261 -16.20 -16.66 21.29
C ILE A 261 -17.45 -15.95 20.78
N THR A 262 -17.52 -14.63 20.99
CA THR A 262 -18.59 -13.83 20.41
C THR A 262 -18.31 -13.60 18.92
N VAL A 263 -19.19 -14.10 18.05
CA VAL A 263 -19.06 -13.91 16.60
C VAL A 263 -19.93 -12.74 16.16
N ILE A 264 -19.36 -11.79 15.43
CA ILE A 264 -20.05 -10.63 14.86
C ILE A 264 -19.97 -10.71 13.35
N ASN A 265 -21.11 -10.50 12.67
CA ASN A 265 -21.13 -10.43 11.22
C ASN A 265 -20.59 -9.06 10.76
N SER A 266 -19.64 -9.05 9.82
CA SER A 266 -19.10 -7.81 9.25
C SER A 266 -20.17 -6.93 8.60
N ASP A 267 -21.26 -7.51 8.10
CA ASP A 267 -22.39 -6.77 7.53
C ASP A 267 -23.07 -5.87 8.56
N ASP A 268 -23.14 -6.29 9.83
CA ASP A 268 -23.73 -5.47 10.89
C ASP A 268 -22.85 -4.26 11.19
N ILE A 269 -21.53 -4.45 11.18
CA ILE A 269 -20.55 -3.38 11.31
C ILE A 269 -20.64 -2.43 10.12
N PHE A 270 -20.78 -2.96 8.90
CA PHE A 270 -20.90 -2.15 7.70
C PHE A 270 -22.20 -1.32 7.70
N ARG A 271 -23.34 -1.90 8.12
CA ARG A 271 -24.59 -1.15 8.31
C ARG A 271 -24.44 -0.04 9.34
N TRP A 272 -23.70 -0.27 10.43
CA TRP A 272 -23.38 0.79 11.38
C TRP A 272 -22.54 1.89 10.71
N LEU A 273 -21.51 1.52 9.95
CA LEU A 273 -20.66 2.46 9.24
C LEU A 273 -21.44 3.33 8.25
N LEU A 274 -22.41 2.77 7.52
CA LEU A 274 -23.29 3.52 6.60
C LEU A 274 -24.05 4.65 7.29
N ASN A 275 -24.28 4.56 8.60
CA ASN A 275 -24.92 5.60 9.39
C ASN A 275 -23.92 6.64 9.95
N GLN A 276 -22.61 6.46 9.74
CA GLN A 276 -21.55 7.38 10.16
C GLN A 276 -21.05 8.21 8.97
N LEU A 277 -21.92 9.05 8.40
CA LEU A 277 -21.66 9.75 7.12
C LEU A 277 -20.33 10.53 7.10
N ASP A 278 -20.03 11.29 8.15
CA ASP A 278 -18.79 12.07 8.20
C ASP A 278 -17.56 11.18 8.35
N TYR A 279 -17.67 10.08 9.10
CA TYR A 279 -16.58 9.11 9.23
C TYR A 279 -16.32 8.39 7.90
N MET A 280 -17.36 7.95 7.20
CA MET A 280 -17.23 7.34 5.87
C MET A 280 -16.55 8.27 4.87
N LYS A 281 -16.89 9.57 4.86
CA LYS A 281 -16.22 10.54 4.00
C LYS A 281 -14.72 10.63 4.28
N GLN A 282 -14.30 10.53 5.54
CA GLN A 282 -12.87 10.54 5.89
C GLN A 282 -12.17 9.23 5.47
N LEU A 283 -12.86 8.09 5.49
CA LEU A 283 -12.30 6.81 5.03
C LEU A 283 -12.17 6.72 3.51
N ALA A 284 -12.97 7.49 2.78
CA ALA A 284 -13.03 7.52 1.31
C ALA A 284 -11.90 8.35 0.64
N ASN A 285 -11.14 9.13 1.43
CA ASN A 285 -10.10 10.07 0.96
C ASN A 285 -8.69 9.64 1.39
#